data_AF-A0A1H9G2R6-F1
#
_entry.id   AF-A0A1H9G2R6-F1
#
_cell.length_a   1.000
_cell.length_b   1.000
_cell.length_c   1.000
_cell.angle_alpha   90.00
_cell.angle_beta   90.00
_cell.angle_gamma   90.00
#
_symmetry.space_group_name_H-M   'P 1'
#
loop_
_entity.id
_entity.type
_entity.pdbx_description
1 polymer ?
#
loop_
_entity_poly.entity_id
_entity_poly.type
_entity_poly.pdbx_seq_one_letter_code
_entity_poly.pdbx_strand_id
1 'polypeptide(L)'
;MDGSTFETRYPVVLRFEGIGPEHLAGYEKHRKRKKDIQKRLAEGPHNPWRPTRHGPMREVILTVNKAWFDADPAAVFGEGVEHNQRIADFERLSIAWLKDVFVDDVIHARADLDEEAYHIHAVILPRVLVEMTRTDKKTGEKKVIATRQMLQPSKFDVIEHYERAQDSVGEWFSEIGLDRGERRKAAYRDAIAKGETPPPKRMHSKTRDWRRKKDRELAKRERDLETRSAAVEEKAAEAETIIEITEAVAQGAVDPSAQTAGGALIPVKGCEQDEVFLRAQRHAKFSPKGAARIAKVLRRRCPRGSSSGLNMICVSRRKRRNARRRTSKAQRMMPKS
;
A
#
# COMPACT_ATOMS: atom_id res chain seq x y z
N MET A 1 -6.54 65.36 20.43
CA MET A 1 -6.03 64.53 21.53
C MET A 1 -7.25 64.12 22.35
N ASP A 2 -7.97 63.12 21.88
CA ASP A 2 -7.75 61.66 22.08
C ASP A 2 -8.37 61.10 23.37
N GLY A 3 -9.68 61.31 23.51
CA GLY A 3 -10.53 60.49 24.38
C GLY A 3 -11.01 59.25 23.63
N SER A 4 -10.17 58.23 23.53
CA SER A 4 -10.53 56.92 22.97
C SER A 4 -11.39 56.14 23.99
N THR A 5 -12.70 56.39 23.99
CA THR A 5 -13.66 55.49 24.61
C THR A 5 -13.78 54.23 23.76
N PHE A 6 -13.38 53.12 24.36
CA PHE A 6 -13.46 51.74 23.86
C PHE A 6 -14.66 51.52 22.93
N GLU A 7 -14.40 51.29 21.64
CA GLU A 7 -15.40 50.78 20.71
C GLU A 7 -15.89 49.43 21.20
N THR A 8 -17.17 49.41 21.56
CA THR A 8 -17.97 48.24 21.84
C THR A 8 -17.81 47.24 20.69
N ARG A 9 -17.18 46.10 20.94
CA ARG A 9 -17.08 45.00 19.96
C ARG A 9 -18.49 44.46 19.69
N TYR A 10 -18.94 44.52 18.44
CA TYR A 10 -20.21 43.94 17.98
C TYR A 10 -20.00 42.49 17.53
N PRO A 11 -20.37 41.46 18.33
CA PRO A 11 -20.36 40.10 17.85
C PRO A 11 -21.50 39.88 16.86
N VAL A 12 -21.19 39.33 15.69
CA VAL A 12 -22.18 38.77 14.77
C VAL A 12 -22.62 37.41 15.33
N VAL A 13 -23.88 37.32 15.77
CA VAL A 13 -24.48 36.07 16.19
C VAL A 13 -25.36 35.54 15.06
N LEU A 14 -24.92 34.46 14.42
CA LEU A 14 -25.76 33.69 13.50
C LEU A 14 -26.59 32.69 14.31
N ARG A 15 -27.91 32.89 14.37
CA ARG A 15 -28.86 31.84 14.77
C ARG A 15 -29.72 31.48 13.56
N PHE A 16 -29.79 30.20 13.24
CA PHE A 16 -30.81 29.69 12.36
C PHE A 16 -32.08 29.51 13.19
N GLU A 17 -32.97 30.49 13.17
CA GLU A 17 -34.35 30.29 13.61
C GLU A 17 -35.10 29.64 12.45
N GLY A 18 -35.66 28.46 12.68
CA GLY A 18 -36.43 27.76 11.65
C GLY A 18 -37.63 28.61 11.23
N ILE A 19 -37.83 28.77 9.92
CA ILE A 19 -39.06 29.39 9.40
C ILE A 19 -40.21 28.42 9.69
N GLY A 20 -41.00 28.74 10.71
CA GLY A 20 -42.23 28.04 11.04
C GLY A 20 -43.32 28.27 9.98
N PRO A 21 -44.31 27.36 9.86
CA PRO A 21 -45.41 27.47 8.90
C PRO A 21 -46.17 28.81 8.94
N GLU A 22 -46.26 29.44 10.11
CA GLU A 22 -46.90 30.73 10.37
C GLU A 22 -46.27 31.89 9.58
N HIS A 23 -44.98 31.80 9.25
CA HIS A 23 -44.25 32.83 8.50
C HIS A 23 -44.45 32.70 6.97
N LEU A 24 -45.01 31.59 6.49
CA LEU A 24 -45.25 31.34 5.05
C LEU A 24 -46.58 31.95 4.56
N ALA A 25 -47.52 32.22 5.47
CA ALA A 25 -48.87 32.69 5.15
C ALA A 25 -48.90 33.99 4.30
N GLY A 26 -47.89 34.87 4.47
CA GLY A 26 -47.74 36.10 3.68
C GLY A 26 -47.34 35.87 2.21
N TYR A 27 -46.49 34.86 1.95
CA TYR A 27 -46.02 34.52 0.61
C TYR A 27 -47.01 33.66 -0.19
N GLU A 28 -47.94 32.98 0.50
CA GLU A 28 -48.87 32.01 -0.07
C GLU A 28 -50.15 32.62 -0.69
N LYS A 29 -50.48 33.87 -0.34
CA LYS A 29 -51.68 34.58 -0.84
C LYS A 29 -51.73 34.73 -2.37
N HIS A 30 -50.59 34.63 -3.06
CA HIS A 30 -50.51 34.79 -4.51
C HIS A 30 -50.69 33.51 -5.33
N ARG A 31 -50.81 32.33 -4.71
CA ARG A 31 -51.03 31.06 -5.43
C ARG A 31 -52.47 30.58 -5.27
N LYS A 32 -53.32 30.84 -6.28
CA LYS A 32 -54.72 30.34 -6.38
C LYS A 32 -54.87 28.81 -6.52
N ARG A 33 -53.97 27.99 -5.95
CA ARG A 33 -53.99 26.52 -6.03
C ARG A 33 -54.24 25.87 -4.66
N LYS A 34 -55.48 25.98 -4.18
CA LYS A 34 -55.91 25.46 -2.87
C LYS A 34 -55.58 23.96 -2.64
N LYS A 35 -55.67 23.13 -3.68
CA LYS A 35 -55.35 21.69 -3.60
C LYS A 35 -53.85 21.42 -3.40
N ASP A 36 -52.98 22.17 -4.08
CA ASP A 36 -51.52 22.02 -3.92
C ASP A 36 -51.06 22.48 -2.52
N ILE A 37 -51.77 23.45 -1.92
CA ILE A 37 -51.52 23.96 -0.57
C ILE A 37 -51.86 22.90 0.48
N GLN A 38 -53.07 22.32 0.43
CA GLN A 38 -53.48 21.26 1.35
C GLN A 38 -52.54 20.04 1.28
N LYS A 39 -52.11 19.69 0.07
CA LYS A 39 -51.14 18.60 -0.12
C LYS A 39 -49.78 18.91 0.52
N ARG A 40 -49.26 20.12 0.35
CA ARG A 40 -47.96 20.52 0.93
C ARG A 40 -47.99 20.68 2.44
N LEU A 41 -49.09 21.18 3.00
CA LEU A 41 -49.29 21.22 4.46
C LEU A 41 -49.31 19.82 5.06
N ALA A 42 -49.92 18.84 4.39
CA ALA A 42 -49.92 17.45 4.81
C ALA A 42 -48.56 16.74 4.61
N GLU A 43 -47.81 17.09 3.56
CA GLU A 43 -46.46 16.55 3.28
C GLU A 43 -45.40 17.01 4.31
N GLY A 44 -45.63 18.13 5.00
CA GLY A 44 -44.70 18.68 6.00
C GLY A 44 -43.45 19.32 5.38
N PRO A 45 -42.44 19.69 6.19
CA PRO A 45 -41.19 20.30 5.71
C PRO A 45 -40.48 19.38 4.70
N HIS A 46 -40.48 19.78 3.42
CA HIS A 46 -39.81 19.03 2.37
C HIS A 46 -38.31 19.35 2.37
N ASN A 47 -37.46 18.32 2.39
CA ASN A 47 -36.01 18.51 2.26
C ASN A 47 -35.71 19.31 0.98
N PRO A 48 -35.08 20.49 1.05
CA PRO A 48 -34.81 21.30 -0.13
C PRO A 48 -33.83 20.61 -1.10
N TRP A 49 -33.11 19.59 -0.63
CA TRP A 49 -32.13 18.84 -1.40
C TRP A 49 -32.76 17.63 -2.08
N ARG A 50 -32.59 17.53 -3.40
CA ARG A 50 -32.89 16.29 -4.13
C ARG A 50 -31.85 15.22 -3.75
N PRO A 51 -32.26 14.04 -3.27
CA PRO A 51 -31.33 12.96 -3.02
C PRO A 51 -30.72 12.52 -4.35
N THR A 52 -29.42 12.74 -4.49
CA THR A 52 -28.61 12.24 -5.60
C THR A 52 -27.53 11.35 -5.01
N ARG A 53 -27.14 10.28 -5.73
CA ARG A 53 -26.16 9.29 -5.23
C ARG A 53 -24.85 9.92 -4.75
N HIS A 54 -24.46 11.04 -5.35
CA HIS A 54 -23.18 11.71 -5.12
C HIS A 54 -23.32 13.13 -4.55
N GLY A 55 -24.54 13.54 -4.18
CA GLY A 55 -24.81 14.90 -3.71
C GLY A 55 -24.69 15.99 -4.80
N PRO A 56 -24.93 17.26 -4.43
CA PRO A 56 -24.84 18.39 -5.37
C PRO A 56 -23.42 18.93 -5.55
N MET A 57 -22.53 18.72 -4.58
CA MET A 57 -21.10 19.08 -4.65
C MET A 57 -20.25 17.88 -5.08
N ARG A 58 -19.01 18.14 -5.49
CA ARG A 58 -18.02 17.08 -5.76
C ARG A 58 -16.78 17.31 -4.94
N GLU A 59 -16.18 16.22 -4.50
CA GLU A 59 -14.86 16.22 -3.89
C GLU A 59 -13.89 15.57 -4.86
N VAL A 60 -12.74 16.21 -5.06
CA VAL A 60 -11.62 15.72 -5.85
C VAL A 60 -10.47 15.45 -4.90
N ILE A 61 -9.87 14.27 -5.01
CA ILE A 61 -8.66 13.92 -4.25
C ILE A 61 -7.52 13.79 -5.25
N LEU A 62 -6.48 14.60 -5.07
CA LEU A 62 -5.25 14.55 -5.85
C LEU A 62 -4.14 13.94 -4.99
N THR A 63 -3.53 12.86 -5.46
CA THR A 63 -2.45 12.17 -4.75
C THR A 63 -1.64 11.30 -5.70
N VAL A 64 -0.46 10.89 -5.26
CA VAL A 64 0.38 9.87 -5.91
C VAL A 64 0.90 8.88 -4.87
N ASN A 65 1.61 7.86 -5.33
CA ASN A 65 2.18 6.87 -4.43
C ASN A 65 3.22 7.51 -3.49
N LYS A 66 3.17 7.17 -2.21
CA LYS A 66 4.13 7.63 -1.17
C LYS A 66 5.58 7.52 -1.60
N ALA A 67 5.95 6.43 -2.28
CA ALA A 67 7.31 6.19 -2.74
C ALA A 67 7.83 7.27 -3.71
N TRP A 68 6.94 7.96 -4.44
CA TRP A 68 7.35 9.08 -5.27
C TRP A 68 7.72 10.29 -4.44
N PHE A 69 6.98 10.61 -3.36
CA PHE A 69 7.34 11.69 -2.44
C PHE A 69 8.60 11.35 -1.62
N ASP A 70 8.72 10.10 -1.18
CA ASP A 70 9.86 9.62 -0.35
C ASP A 70 11.18 9.55 -1.13
N ALA A 71 11.14 9.57 -2.47
CA ALA A 71 12.33 9.55 -3.31
C ALA A 71 12.97 10.94 -3.50
N ASP A 72 12.39 11.99 -2.92
CA ASP A 72 13.01 13.31 -2.83
C ASP A 72 14.20 13.30 -1.85
N PRO A 73 15.33 13.98 -2.15
CA PRO A 73 16.48 14.05 -1.25
C PRO A 73 16.12 14.50 0.16
N ALA A 74 15.23 15.50 0.32
CA ALA A 74 14.84 15.98 1.64
C ALA A 74 14.13 14.89 2.47
N ALA A 75 13.34 14.03 1.81
CA ALA A 75 12.73 12.88 2.47
C ALA A 75 13.77 11.81 2.83
N VAL A 76 14.76 11.57 1.97
CA VAL A 76 15.85 10.60 2.19
C VAL A 76 16.75 11.01 3.36
N PHE A 77 17.06 12.31 3.47
CA PHE A 77 17.92 12.85 4.53
C PHE A 77 17.14 13.29 5.79
N GLY A 78 15.81 13.13 5.80
CA GLY A 78 14.99 13.45 6.97
C GLY A 78 14.86 14.95 7.25
N GLU A 79 14.97 15.79 6.22
CA GLU A 79 14.90 17.25 6.30
C GLU A 79 13.46 17.76 6.47
N GLY A 80 12.47 16.87 6.41
CA GLY A 80 11.06 17.18 6.65
C GLY A 80 10.28 17.57 5.38
N VAL A 81 8.96 17.75 5.53
CA VAL A 81 8.05 18.01 4.41
C VAL A 81 8.24 19.40 3.81
N GLU A 82 8.62 20.38 4.63
CA GLU A 82 8.82 21.79 4.21
C GLU A 82 9.97 21.95 3.19
N HIS A 83 10.91 21.01 3.17
CA HIS A 83 12.06 21.01 2.25
C HIS A 83 11.90 20.02 1.08
N ASN A 84 10.78 19.31 1.01
CA ASN A 84 10.53 18.33 -0.04
C ASN A 84 10.06 19.01 -1.33
N GLN A 85 10.96 19.10 -2.31
CA GLN A 85 10.70 19.78 -3.57
C GLN A 85 9.57 19.11 -4.37
N ARG A 86 9.49 17.78 -4.33
CA ARG A 86 8.41 17.02 -4.99
C ARG A 86 7.03 17.36 -4.43
N ILE A 87 6.90 17.57 -3.11
CA ILE A 87 5.64 17.98 -2.48
C ILE A 87 5.29 19.41 -2.92
N ALA A 88 6.26 20.33 -2.89
CA ALA A 88 6.04 21.72 -3.31
C ALA A 88 5.61 21.81 -4.79
N ASP A 89 6.27 21.07 -5.68
CA ASP A 89 5.92 21.02 -7.11
C ASP A 89 4.55 20.40 -7.35
N PHE A 90 4.24 19.31 -6.64
CA PHE A 90 2.94 18.66 -6.71
C PHE A 90 1.82 19.56 -6.21
N GLU A 91 2.02 20.28 -5.10
CA GLU A 91 1.05 21.23 -4.56
C GLU A 91 0.81 22.40 -5.53
N ARG A 92 1.89 23.01 -6.02
CA ARG A 92 1.83 24.10 -7.01
C ARG A 92 1.02 23.70 -8.24
N LEU A 93 1.33 22.54 -8.83
CA LEU A 93 0.62 22.04 -10.01
C LEU A 93 -0.82 21.64 -9.71
N SER A 94 -1.10 21.09 -8.52
CA SER A 94 -2.46 20.76 -8.08
C SER A 94 -3.33 22.02 -8.00
N ILE A 95 -2.84 23.09 -7.38
CA ILE A 95 -3.56 24.35 -7.28
C ILE A 95 -3.80 24.95 -8.67
N ALA A 96 -2.77 24.93 -9.52
CA ALA A 96 -2.86 25.44 -10.89
C ALA A 96 -3.91 24.68 -11.71
N TRP A 97 -3.89 23.34 -11.68
CA TRP A 97 -4.84 22.50 -12.38
C TRP A 97 -6.28 22.71 -11.89
N LEU A 98 -6.49 22.78 -10.57
CA LEU A 98 -7.81 23.01 -9.98
C LEU A 98 -8.40 24.36 -10.44
N LYS A 99 -7.57 25.41 -10.49
CA LYS A 99 -7.98 26.73 -10.97
C LYS A 99 -8.24 26.77 -12.48
N ASP A 100 -7.46 26.03 -13.27
CA ASP A 100 -7.68 25.93 -14.71
C ASP A 100 -9.00 25.22 -15.04
N VAL A 101 -9.22 24.07 -14.40
CA VAL A 101 -10.35 23.19 -14.74
C VAL A 101 -11.67 23.62 -14.11
N PHE A 102 -11.65 24.05 -12.85
CA PHE A 102 -12.86 24.37 -12.09
C PHE A 102 -13.03 25.87 -11.83
N VAL A 103 -12.01 26.69 -12.13
CA VAL A 103 -12.05 28.15 -12.02
C VAL A 103 -12.55 28.59 -10.64
N ASP A 104 -13.60 29.40 -10.59
CA ASP A 104 -14.14 29.98 -9.35
C ASP A 104 -15.01 29.00 -8.55
N ASP A 105 -15.28 27.80 -9.06
CA ASP A 105 -16.11 26.79 -8.38
C ASP A 105 -15.32 25.89 -7.43
N VAL A 106 -14.00 26.07 -7.31
CA VAL A 106 -13.21 25.50 -6.20
C VAL A 106 -13.45 26.36 -4.95
N ILE A 107 -14.21 25.83 -3.98
CA ILE A 107 -14.54 26.60 -2.76
C ILE A 107 -13.56 26.35 -1.62
N HIS A 108 -12.88 25.21 -1.64
CA HIS A 108 -11.92 24.82 -0.63
C HIS A 108 -10.95 23.80 -1.21
N ALA A 109 -9.66 23.95 -0.91
CA ALA A 109 -8.64 22.94 -1.15
C ALA A 109 -7.75 22.84 0.09
N ARG A 110 -7.52 21.62 0.57
CA ARG A 110 -6.71 21.33 1.77
C ARG A 110 -5.72 20.22 1.46
N ALA A 111 -4.47 20.44 1.84
CA ALA A 111 -3.43 19.43 1.82
C ALA A 111 -3.39 18.69 3.16
N ASP A 112 -3.35 17.36 3.10
CA ASP A 112 -3.21 16.49 4.27
C ASP A 112 -1.81 15.87 4.26
N LEU A 113 -1.02 16.22 5.29
CA LEU A 113 0.38 15.86 5.46
C LEU A 113 0.59 14.79 6.55
N ASP A 114 -0.42 14.56 7.39
CA ASP A 114 -0.38 13.68 8.57
C ASP A 114 -0.88 12.25 8.29
N GLU A 115 -1.21 11.95 7.03
CA GLU A 115 -1.60 10.62 6.58
C GLU A 115 -0.47 9.85 5.88
N GLU A 116 -0.74 8.61 5.44
CA GLU A 116 0.27 7.72 4.85
C GLU A 116 0.94 8.31 3.60
N ALA A 117 0.19 9.03 2.78
CA ALA A 117 0.71 9.72 1.59
C ALA A 117 0.13 11.12 1.53
N TYR A 118 0.94 12.07 1.06
CA TYR A 118 0.50 13.43 0.79
C TYR A 118 -0.66 13.44 -0.22
N HIS A 119 -1.73 14.16 0.10
CA HIS A 119 -2.86 14.30 -0.80
C HIS A 119 -3.64 15.59 -0.55
N ILE A 120 -4.31 16.07 -1.59
CA ILE A 120 -5.11 17.29 -1.55
C ILE A 120 -6.58 16.94 -1.75
N HIS A 121 -7.41 17.39 -0.82
CA HIS A 121 -8.87 17.38 -0.91
C HIS A 121 -9.35 18.71 -1.46
N ALA A 122 -10.08 18.70 -2.58
CA ALA A 122 -10.69 19.90 -3.16
C ALA A 122 -12.21 19.74 -3.27
N VAL A 123 -12.97 20.72 -2.78
CA VAL A 123 -14.43 20.76 -2.86
C VAL A 123 -14.88 21.68 -3.99
N ILE A 124 -15.66 21.13 -4.91
CA ILE A 124 -16.19 21.79 -6.10
C ILE A 124 -17.69 22.06 -5.92
N LEU A 125 -18.06 23.33 -6.10
CA LEU A 125 -19.43 23.84 -6.05
C LEU A 125 -19.88 24.30 -7.44
N PRO A 126 -20.39 23.41 -8.30
CA PRO A 126 -20.61 23.69 -9.71
C PRO A 126 -21.85 24.56 -9.95
N ARG A 127 -21.69 25.89 -9.94
CA ARG A 127 -22.80 26.84 -10.05
C ARG A 127 -23.14 27.12 -11.51
N VAL A 128 -24.41 26.95 -11.87
CA VAL A 128 -24.96 27.20 -13.21
C VAL A 128 -26.25 28.00 -13.09
N LEU A 129 -26.43 29.01 -13.95
CA LEU A 129 -27.71 29.67 -14.17
C LEU A 129 -28.53 28.85 -15.17
N VAL A 130 -29.70 28.38 -14.74
CA VAL A 130 -30.58 27.54 -15.55
C VAL A 130 -31.89 28.27 -15.81
N GLU A 131 -32.23 28.40 -17.08
CA GLU A 131 -33.54 28.88 -17.52
C GLU A 131 -34.58 27.79 -17.35
N MET A 132 -35.58 28.06 -16.52
CA MET A 132 -36.73 27.20 -16.35
C MET A 132 -37.72 27.51 -17.47
N THR A 133 -37.92 26.57 -18.37
CA THR A 133 -38.93 26.69 -19.43
C THR A 133 -40.23 26.01 -19.05
N ARG A 134 -41.37 26.60 -19.43
CA ARG A 134 -42.67 25.97 -19.38
C ARG A 134 -43.23 25.85 -20.78
N THR A 135 -43.60 24.64 -21.17
CA THR A 135 -44.32 24.39 -22.42
C THR A 135 -45.80 24.70 -22.22
N ASP A 136 -46.36 25.57 -23.07
CA ASP A 136 -47.79 25.74 -23.18
C ASP A 136 -48.40 24.47 -23.81
N LYS A 137 -49.36 23.84 -23.12
CA LYS A 137 -49.95 22.59 -23.58
C LYS A 137 -50.87 22.74 -24.79
N LYS A 138 -51.36 23.95 -25.08
CA LYS A 138 -52.29 24.22 -26.19
C LYS A 138 -51.55 24.65 -27.45
N THR A 139 -50.55 25.52 -27.32
CA THR A 139 -49.80 26.04 -28.47
C THR A 139 -48.49 25.29 -28.72
N GLY A 140 -48.02 24.49 -27.76
CA GLY A 140 -46.72 23.80 -27.83
C GLY A 140 -45.51 24.71 -27.60
N GLU A 141 -45.73 26.01 -27.39
CA GLU A 141 -44.67 27.01 -27.28
C GLU A 141 -43.93 26.89 -25.94
N LYS A 142 -42.59 26.89 -25.98
CA LYS A 142 -41.75 26.90 -24.77
C LYS A 142 -41.43 28.35 -24.39
N LYS A 143 -41.86 28.77 -23.21
CA LYS A 143 -41.52 30.10 -22.65
C LYS A 143 -40.62 29.96 -21.44
N VAL A 144 -39.57 30.77 -21.37
CA VAL A 144 -38.76 30.92 -20.15
C VAL A 144 -39.62 31.60 -19.09
N ILE A 145 -39.76 30.97 -17.93
CA ILE A 145 -40.62 31.46 -16.84
C ILE A 145 -39.82 31.99 -15.64
N ALA A 146 -38.56 31.58 -15.50
CA ALA A 146 -37.66 32.03 -14.44
C ALA A 146 -36.23 31.59 -14.74
N THR A 147 -35.25 32.33 -14.24
CA THR A 147 -33.85 31.91 -14.20
C THR A 147 -33.48 31.56 -12.76
N ARG A 148 -32.78 30.45 -12.55
CA ARG A 148 -32.38 29.98 -11.21
C ARG A 148 -30.92 29.58 -11.17
N GLN A 149 -30.22 29.93 -10.09
CA GLN A 149 -28.94 29.31 -9.80
C GLN A 149 -29.15 27.88 -9.31
N MET A 150 -28.45 26.94 -9.93
CA MET A 150 -28.48 25.51 -9.61
C MET A 150 -27.07 24.97 -9.47
N LEU A 151 -26.94 23.88 -8.72
CA LEU A 151 -25.71 23.11 -8.65
C LEU A 151 -25.78 21.98 -9.68
N GLN A 152 -24.99 22.09 -10.74
CA GLN A 152 -24.96 21.13 -11.84
C GLN A 152 -23.54 20.62 -12.10
N PRO A 153 -23.15 19.48 -11.51
CA PRO A 153 -21.81 18.90 -11.70
C PRO A 153 -21.45 18.63 -13.17
N SER A 154 -22.43 18.39 -14.03
CA SER A 154 -22.25 18.23 -15.48
C SER A 154 -21.79 19.50 -16.20
N LYS A 155 -21.67 20.65 -15.52
CA LYS A 155 -21.02 21.85 -16.05
C LYS A 155 -19.59 21.56 -16.52
N PHE A 156 -18.91 20.63 -15.85
CA PHE A 156 -17.51 20.33 -16.09
C PHE A 156 -17.36 19.02 -16.85
N ASP A 157 -16.77 19.09 -18.05
CA ASP A 157 -16.47 17.92 -18.89
C ASP A 157 -15.68 16.83 -18.14
N VAL A 158 -14.76 17.23 -17.26
CA VAL A 158 -13.97 16.29 -16.45
C VAL A 158 -14.83 15.51 -15.44
N ILE A 159 -15.95 16.07 -14.98
CA ILE A 159 -16.88 15.38 -14.08
C ILE A 159 -17.81 14.46 -14.88
N GLU A 160 -18.22 14.88 -16.08
CA GLU A 160 -19.06 14.08 -16.97
C GLU A 160 -18.31 12.88 -17.56
N HIS A 161 -17.03 13.06 -17.90
CA HIS A 161 -16.21 12.08 -18.61
C HIS A 161 -14.93 11.74 -17.86
N TYR A 162 -15.02 10.71 -17.01
CA TYR A 162 -13.90 10.27 -16.17
C TYR A 162 -12.59 9.96 -16.93
N GLU A 163 -12.66 9.41 -18.15
CA GLU A 163 -11.45 9.16 -18.96
C GLU A 163 -10.77 10.48 -19.37
N ARG A 164 -11.54 11.53 -19.70
CA ARG A 164 -11.00 12.86 -20.00
C ARG A 164 -10.36 13.51 -18.78
N ALA A 165 -10.96 13.34 -17.59
CA ALA A 165 -10.35 13.81 -16.36
C ALA A 165 -8.98 13.17 -16.09
N GLN A 166 -8.87 11.86 -16.32
CA GLN A 166 -7.62 11.11 -16.15
C GLN A 166 -6.56 11.52 -17.19
N ASP A 167 -6.98 11.79 -18.42
CA ASP A 167 -6.09 12.29 -19.47
C ASP A 167 -5.60 13.71 -19.14
N SER A 168 -6.50 14.62 -18.78
CA SER A 168 -6.16 16.01 -18.41
C SER A 168 -5.21 16.08 -17.22
N VAL A 169 -5.51 15.38 -16.12
CA VAL A 169 -4.63 15.40 -14.95
C VAL A 169 -3.29 14.71 -15.24
N GLY A 170 -3.30 13.62 -16.01
CA GLY A 170 -2.06 12.92 -16.37
C GLY A 170 -1.13 13.75 -17.25
N GLU A 171 -1.69 14.49 -18.21
CA GLU A 171 -0.94 15.43 -19.05
C GLU A 171 -0.38 16.59 -18.22
N TRP A 172 -1.19 17.17 -17.33
CA TRP A 172 -0.79 18.30 -16.49
C TRP A 172 0.39 18.00 -15.56
N PHE A 173 0.41 16.80 -14.97
CA PHE A 173 1.47 16.40 -14.05
C PHE A 173 2.68 15.74 -14.75
N SER A 174 2.64 15.58 -16.07
CA SER A 174 3.76 15.04 -16.84
C SER A 174 5.02 15.92 -16.75
N GLU A 175 4.85 17.23 -16.53
CA GLU A 175 5.94 18.20 -16.29
C GLU A 175 6.86 17.77 -15.14
N ILE A 176 6.30 17.15 -14.10
CA ILE A 176 7.05 16.69 -12.92
C ILE A 176 7.34 15.17 -12.96
N GLY A 177 7.24 14.56 -14.14
CA GLY A 177 7.54 13.15 -14.37
C GLY A 177 6.51 12.18 -13.79
N LEU A 178 5.26 12.62 -13.59
CA LEU A 178 4.15 11.74 -13.24
C LEU A 178 3.38 11.31 -14.47
N ASP A 179 3.01 10.03 -14.50
CA ASP A 179 2.28 9.45 -15.61
C ASP A 179 0.79 9.34 -15.34
N ARG A 180 0.02 9.47 -16.42
CA ARG A 180 -1.39 9.10 -16.47
C ARG A 180 -1.58 7.62 -16.11
N GLY A 181 -2.53 7.32 -15.21
CA GLY A 181 -2.83 5.94 -14.81
C GLY A 181 -3.29 5.03 -15.97
N GLU A 182 -3.31 3.71 -15.78
CA GLU A 182 -3.58 2.75 -16.86
C GLU A 182 -4.91 2.97 -17.63
N ARG A 183 -4.89 2.82 -18.96
CA ARG A 183 -6.06 2.92 -19.87
C ARG A 183 -6.98 1.69 -19.84
N ARG A 184 -7.38 1.23 -18.65
CA ARG A 184 -8.14 -0.02 -18.47
C ARG A 184 -9.50 -0.04 -19.16
N LYS A 185 -10.21 1.09 -19.23
CA LYS A 185 -11.52 1.16 -19.89
C LYS A 185 -11.40 1.13 -21.43
N ALA A 186 -10.32 1.67 -21.99
CA ALA A 186 -9.98 1.46 -23.40
C ALA A 186 -9.62 -0.01 -23.64
N ALA A 187 -8.72 -0.58 -22.84
CA ALA A 187 -8.36 -2.00 -22.94
C ALA A 187 -9.57 -2.94 -22.79
N TYR A 188 -10.54 -2.58 -21.94
CA TYR A 188 -11.82 -3.30 -21.84
C TYR A 188 -12.62 -3.24 -23.14
N ARG A 189 -12.76 -2.04 -23.74
CA ARG A 189 -13.46 -1.88 -25.03
C ARG A 189 -12.76 -2.67 -26.14
N ASP A 190 -11.43 -2.63 -26.18
CA ASP A 190 -10.63 -3.34 -27.18
C ASP A 190 -10.75 -4.85 -27.04
N ALA A 191 -10.70 -5.38 -25.81
CA ALA A 191 -10.87 -6.82 -25.56
C ALA A 191 -12.26 -7.30 -25.98
N ILE A 192 -13.31 -6.53 -25.67
CA ILE A 192 -14.68 -6.84 -26.11
C ILE A 192 -14.79 -6.80 -27.64
N ALA A 193 -14.21 -5.78 -28.30
CA ALA A 193 -14.21 -5.67 -29.75
C ALA A 193 -13.48 -6.84 -30.44
N LYS A 194 -12.43 -7.38 -29.80
CA LYS A 194 -11.68 -8.56 -30.26
C LYS A 194 -12.30 -9.90 -29.87
N GLY A 195 -13.37 -9.92 -29.07
CA GLY A 195 -13.98 -11.15 -28.54
C GLY A 195 -13.14 -11.84 -27.46
N GLU A 196 -12.18 -11.13 -26.86
CA GLU A 196 -11.32 -11.64 -25.79
C GLU A 196 -11.95 -11.43 -24.41
N THR A 197 -11.44 -12.15 -23.39
CA THR A 197 -11.87 -11.92 -22.00
C THR A 197 -11.33 -10.58 -21.51
N PRO A 198 -12.19 -9.62 -21.14
CA PRO A 198 -11.75 -8.31 -20.73
C PRO A 198 -11.02 -8.33 -19.38
N PRO A 199 -10.10 -7.38 -19.13
CA PRO A 199 -9.42 -7.27 -17.86
C PRO A 199 -10.42 -7.03 -16.72
N PRO A 200 -10.15 -7.56 -15.51
CA PRO A 200 -11.07 -7.41 -14.38
C PRO A 200 -11.24 -5.94 -13.99
N LYS A 201 -12.49 -5.54 -13.76
CA LYS A 201 -12.83 -4.17 -13.35
C LYS A 201 -12.25 -3.88 -11.97
N ARG A 202 -11.43 -2.83 -11.87
CA ARG A 202 -10.96 -2.32 -10.59
C ARG A 202 -12.08 -1.50 -9.94
N MET A 203 -12.60 -1.98 -8.84
CA MET A 203 -13.55 -1.23 -8.02
C MET A 203 -12.79 -0.31 -7.07
N HIS A 204 -13.26 0.93 -6.92
CA HIS A 204 -12.83 1.77 -5.83
C HIS A 204 -13.18 1.08 -4.50
N SER A 205 -12.18 0.93 -3.65
CA SER A 205 -12.33 0.42 -2.29
C SER A 205 -12.29 1.58 -1.31
N LYS A 206 -13.21 1.60 -0.33
CA LYS A 206 -13.15 2.55 0.77
C LYS A 206 -11.83 2.38 1.54
N THR A 207 -11.25 3.47 2.03
CA THR A 207 -9.96 3.47 2.75
C THR A 207 -9.94 2.44 3.89
N ARG A 208 -11.01 2.37 4.70
CA ARG A 208 -11.14 1.39 5.79
C ARG A 208 -11.06 -0.06 5.30
N ASP A 209 -11.74 -0.37 4.21
CA ASP A 209 -11.80 -1.73 3.67
C ASP A 209 -10.45 -2.13 3.05
N TRP A 210 -9.75 -1.15 2.45
CA TRP A 210 -8.39 -1.31 1.94
C TRP A 210 -7.38 -1.54 3.07
N ARG A 211 -7.40 -0.72 4.14
CA ARG A 211 -6.54 -0.87 5.31
C ARG A 211 -6.73 -2.24 5.95
N ARG A 212 -7.98 -2.64 6.21
CA ARG A 212 -8.31 -3.98 6.73
C ARG A 212 -7.76 -5.11 5.85
N LYS A 213 -7.77 -4.95 4.52
CA LYS A 213 -7.18 -5.94 3.61
C LYS A 213 -5.65 -5.95 3.72
N LYS A 214 -5.01 -4.79 3.80
CA LYS A 214 -3.55 -4.67 3.94
C LYS A 214 -3.05 -5.21 5.26
N ASP A 215 -3.73 -4.95 6.36
CA ASP A 215 -3.38 -5.50 7.68
C ASP A 215 -3.39 -7.03 7.66
N ARG A 216 -4.37 -7.64 6.98
CA ARG A 216 -4.44 -9.10 6.79
C ARG A 216 -3.30 -9.62 5.91
N GLU A 217 -2.93 -8.91 4.86
CA GLU A 217 -1.81 -9.27 3.98
C GLU A 217 -0.47 -9.18 4.74
N LEU A 218 -0.27 -8.14 5.55
CA LEU A 218 0.89 -7.96 6.40
C LEU A 218 0.99 -9.05 7.47
N ALA A 219 -0.09 -9.30 8.21
CA ALA A 219 -0.13 -10.36 9.23
C ALA A 219 0.07 -11.76 8.64
N LYS A 220 -0.31 -11.99 7.37
CA LYS A 220 0.01 -13.23 6.66
C LYS A 220 1.51 -13.27 6.33
N ARG A 221 2.05 -12.19 5.77
CA ARG A 221 3.47 -12.10 5.39
C ARG A 221 4.39 -12.27 6.60
N GLU A 222 4.05 -11.68 7.73
CA GLU A 222 4.80 -11.80 8.98
C GLU A 222 4.85 -13.26 9.46
N ARG A 223 3.70 -13.95 9.51
CA ARG A 223 3.65 -15.39 9.83
C ARG A 223 4.43 -16.24 8.83
N ASP A 224 4.34 -15.93 7.54
CA ASP A 224 5.09 -16.64 6.50
C ASP A 224 6.60 -16.42 6.67
N LEU A 225 7.03 -15.22 7.09
CA LEU A 225 8.43 -14.90 7.37
C LEU A 225 8.93 -15.59 8.64
N GLU A 226 8.15 -15.58 9.72
CA GLU A 226 8.47 -16.27 10.97
C GLU A 226 8.62 -17.79 10.76
N THR A 227 7.72 -18.38 9.97
CA THR A 227 7.80 -19.80 9.60
C THR A 227 9.07 -20.08 8.79
N ARG A 228 9.44 -19.18 7.88
CA ARG A 228 10.67 -19.31 7.07
C ARG A 228 11.92 -19.11 7.91
N SER A 229 11.94 -18.14 8.82
CA SER A 229 13.09 -17.90 9.70
C SER A 229 13.31 -19.07 10.63
N ALA A 230 12.26 -19.59 11.27
CA ALA A 230 12.34 -20.79 12.10
C ALA A 230 12.87 -22.01 11.32
N ALA A 231 12.42 -22.20 10.08
CA ALA A 231 12.93 -23.28 9.23
C ALA A 231 14.40 -23.09 8.81
N VAL A 232 14.86 -21.84 8.65
CA VAL A 232 16.27 -21.53 8.36
C VAL A 232 17.13 -21.76 9.60
N GLU A 233 16.68 -21.31 10.78
CA GLU A 233 17.37 -21.53 12.06
C GLU A 233 17.49 -23.01 12.39
N GLU A 234 16.43 -23.79 12.20
CA GLU A 234 16.48 -25.25 12.39
C GLU A 234 17.51 -25.90 11.46
N LYS A 235 17.52 -25.52 10.18
CA LYS A 235 18.50 -26.03 9.21
C LYS A 235 19.92 -25.59 9.53
N ALA A 236 20.12 -24.38 10.02
CA ALA A 236 21.42 -23.86 10.44
C ALA A 236 21.93 -24.65 11.66
N ALA A 237 21.10 -24.85 12.68
CA ALA A 237 21.42 -25.66 13.85
C ALA A 237 21.72 -27.12 13.49
N GLU A 238 20.96 -27.71 12.56
CA GLU A 238 21.28 -29.02 11.99
C GLU A 238 22.67 -29.03 11.32
N ALA A 239 22.96 -28.04 10.46
CA ALA A 239 24.22 -27.96 9.73
C ALA A 239 25.43 -27.76 10.65
N GLU A 240 25.34 -26.88 11.64
CA GLU A 240 26.39 -26.70 12.66
C GLU A 240 26.64 -27.99 13.42
N THR A 241 25.58 -28.66 13.88
CA THR A 241 25.71 -29.95 14.57
C THR A 241 26.39 -31.01 13.71
N ILE A 242 26.06 -31.06 12.42
CA ILE A 242 26.69 -31.96 11.45
C ILE A 242 28.18 -31.65 11.31
N ILE A 243 28.56 -30.37 11.20
CA ILE A 243 29.96 -29.93 11.08
C ILE A 243 30.74 -30.34 12.33
N GLU A 244 30.20 -30.03 13.51
CA GLU A 244 30.84 -30.28 14.80
C GLU A 244 31.08 -31.77 15.07
N ILE A 245 30.07 -32.62 14.83
CA ILE A 245 30.23 -34.06 14.98
C ILE A 245 31.24 -34.61 13.96
N THR A 246 31.22 -34.11 12.72
CA THR A 246 32.16 -34.56 11.68
C THR A 246 33.59 -34.17 12.03
N GLU A 247 33.79 -32.98 12.60
CA GLU A 247 35.10 -32.53 13.08
C GLU A 247 35.59 -33.40 14.24
N ALA A 248 34.74 -33.69 15.22
CA ALA A 248 35.11 -34.56 16.34
C ALA A 248 35.46 -36.00 15.91
N VAL A 249 34.75 -36.55 14.90
CA VAL A 249 35.12 -37.83 14.29
C VAL A 249 36.45 -37.73 13.54
N ALA A 250 36.70 -36.64 12.81
CA ALA A 250 37.95 -36.45 12.07
C ALA A 250 39.17 -36.29 12.98
N GLN A 251 38.98 -35.73 14.18
CA GLN A 251 40.01 -35.56 15.21
C GLN A 251 40.17 -36.80 16.11
N GLY A 252 39.32 -37.83 15.93
CA GLY A 252 39.40 -39.08 16.68
C GLY A 252 38.82 -39.00 18.09
N ALA A 253 38.09 -37.93 18.42
CA ALA A 253 37.45 -37.74 19.72
C ALA A 253 36.13 -38.53 19.85
N VAL A 254 35.45 -38.80 18.73
CA VAL A 254 34.20 -39.59 18.67
C VAL A 254 34.44 -40.88 17.89
N ASP A 255 34.01 -42.01 18.44
CA ASP A 255 34.03 -43.29 17.73
C ASP A 255 32.85 -43.37 16.76
N PRO A 256 33.09 -43.44 15.43
CA PRO A 256 32.01 -43.55 14.45
C PRO A 256 31.34 -44.94 14.40
N SER A 257 31.94 -45.95 15.05
CA SER A 257 31.53 -47.36 15.02
C SER A 257 30.80 -47.83 16.28
N ALA A 258 31.05 -47.18 17.42
CA ALA A 258 30.39 -47.49 18.67
C ALA A 258 28.96 -46.92 18.69
N GLN A 259 27.98 -47.75 19.02
CA GLN A 259 26.55 -47.41 18.95
C GLN A 259 25.93 -47.31 20.34
N THR A 260 25.09 -46.30 20.56
CA THR A 260 24.05 -46.32 21.59
C THR A 260 22.67 -46.31 20.93
N ALA A 261 21.70 -47.01 21.53
CA ALA A 261 20.32 -47.09 21.05
C ALA A 261 19.59 -45.73 21.01
N GLY A 262 20.14 -44.70 21.66
CA GLY A 262 19.56 -43.35 21.75
C GLY A 262 20.27 -42.26 20.94
N GLY A 263 21.24 -42.59 20.09
CA GLY A 263 21.96 -41.59 19.29
C GLY A 263 22.94 -40.72 20.09
N ALA A 264 23.32 -41.13 21.30
CA ALA A 264 24.36 -40.49 22.08
C ALA A 264 25.74 -40.77 21.45
N LEU A 265 26.54 -39.71 21.27
CA LEU A 265 27.91 -39.81 20.80
C LEU A 265 28.76 -40.56 21.84
N ILE A 266 29.59 -41.49 21.38
CA ILE A 266 30.48 -42.27 22.24
C ILE A 266 31.91 -41.73 22.05
N PRO A 267 32.58 -41.31 23.13
CA PRO A 267 33.96 -40.86 23.04
C PRO A 267 34.87 -42.06 22.76
N VAL A 268 35.96 -41.81 22.03
CA VAL A 268 37.07 -42.78 22.00
C VAL A 268 37.69 -42.85 23.41
N LYS A 269 38.11 -44.05 23.85
CA LYS A 269 38.65 -44.28 25.20
C LYS A 269 39.76 -43.27 25.53
N GLY A 270 39.58 -42.49 26.61
CA GLY A 270 40.51 -41.43 27.03
C GLY A 270 40.19 -40.02 26.50
N CYS A 271 39.20 -39.87 25.61
CA CYS A 271 38.74 -38.57 25.08
C CYS A 271 37.45 -38.07 25.74
N GLU A 272 37.06 -38.62 26.90
CA GLU A 272 35.78 -38.33 27.56
C GLU A 272 35.67 -36.86 28.03
N GLN A 273 36.80 -36.25 28.35
CA GLN A 273 36.91 -34.84 28.76
C GLN A 273 37.49 -33.93 27.66
N ASP A 274 37.69 -34.46 26.44
CA ASP A 274 38.20 -33.67 25.33
C ASP A 274 37.20 -32.56 24.97
N GLU A 275 37.68 -31.31 24.86
CA GLU A 275 36.87 -30.16 24.51
C GLU A 275 36.12 -30.37 23.19
N VAL A 276 36.73 -31.09 22.25
CA VAL A 276 36.18 -31.39 20.93
C VAL A 276 34.99 -32.35 21.06
N PHE A 277 35.11 -33.36 21.93
CA PHE A 277 34.01 -34.29 22.23
C PHE A 277 32.86 -33.57 22.96
N LEU A 278 33.17 -32.77 23.97
CA LEU A 278 32.17 -32.02 24.75
C LEU A 278 31.43 -30.98 23.89
N ARG A 279 32.13 -30.32 22.95
CA ARG A 279 31.53 -29.42 21.97
C ARG A 279 30.57 -30.18 21.05
N ALA A 280 31.01 -31.28 20.44
CA ALA A 280 30.13 -32.11 19.59
C ALA A 280 28.92 -32.66 20.37
N GLN A 281 29.08 -33.04 21.64
CA GLN A 281 27.99 -33.51 22.48
C GLN A 281 26.97 -32.41 22.79
N ARG A 282 27.42 -31.17 23.06
CA ARG A 282 26.52 -30.02 23.26
C ARG A 282 25.69 -29.72 22.01
N HIS A 283 26.32 -29.68 20.84
CA HIS A 283 25.61 -29.45 19.57
C HIS A 283 24.66 -30.62 19.22
N ALA A 284 25.03 -31.86 19.52
CA ALA A 284 24.13 -33.01 19.33
C ALA A 284 22.87 -32.94 20.21
N LYS A 285 22.97 -32.40 21.43
CA LYS A 285 21.81 -32.12 22.29
C LYS A 285 20.96 -30.96 21.77
N PHE A 286 21.61 -29.96 21.16
CA PHE A 286 20.94 -28.78 20.60
C PHE A 286 20.16 -29.10 19.30
N SER A 287 20.68 -29.98 18.43
CA SER A 287 19.96 -30.46 17.25
C SER A 287 19.95 -32.00 17.14
N PRO A 288 18.94 -32.66 17.71
CA PRO A 288 18.77 -34.12 17.59
C PRO A 288 18.64 -34.60 16.15
N LYS A 289 18.03 -33.78 15.26
CA LYS A 289 17.91 -34.09 13.82
C LYS A 289 19.26 -34.09 13.12
N GLY A 290 20.14 -33.13 13.42
CA GLY A 290 21.51 -33.07 12.90
C GLY A 290 22.32 -34.29 13.33
N ALA A 291 22.25 -34.63 14.62
CA ALA A 291 22.90 -35.82 15.18
C ALA A 291 22.39 -37.13 14.54
N ALA A 292 21.07 -37.29 14.40
CA ALA A 292 20.46 -38.45 13.75
C ALA A 292 20.86 -38.60 12.28
N ARG A 293 20.98 -37.48 11.55
CA ARG A 293 21.38 -37.47 10.13
C ARG A 293 22.82 -37.95 9.97
N ILE A 294 23.76 -37.45 10.77
CA ILE A 294 25.15 -37.94 10.76
C ILE A 294 25.24 -39.40 11.20
N ALA A 295 24.54 -39.79 12.25
CA ALA A 295 24.49 -41.19 12.68
C ALA A 295 23.97 -42.13 11.58
N LYS A 296 23.01 -41.68 10.75
CA LYS A 296 22.54 -42.45 9.58
C LYS A 296 23.60 -42.56 8.47
N VAL A 297 24.37 -41.49 8.22
CA VAL A 297 25.45 -41.50 7.22
C VAL A 297 26.61 -42.39 7.65
N LEU A 298 27.03 -42.31 8.91
CA LEU A 298 28.08 -43.18 9.48
C LEU A 298 27.68 -44.66 9.41
N ARG A 299 26.42 -44.98 9.75
CA ARG A 299 25.85 -46.34 9.62
C ARG A 299 25.90 -46.89 8.20
N ARG A 300 25.68 -46.05 7.18
CA ARG A 300 25.71 -46.49 5.76
C ARG A 300 27.11 -46.74 5.23
N ARG A 301 28.15 -46.16 5.86
CA ARG A 301 29.54 -46.27 5.42
C ARG A 301 30.36 -47.30 6.20
N CYS A 302 29.87 -47.77 7.35
CA CYS A 302 30.45 -48.88 8.11
C CYS A 302 29.41 -50.00 8.27
N PRO A 303 29.35 -50.98 7.36
CA PRO A 303 28.62 -52.21 7.61
C PRO A 303 29.20 -52.87 8.87
N ARG A 304 28.33 -53.28 9.80
CA ARG A 304 28.75 -54.05 10.98
C ARG A 304 29.49 -55.30 10.49
N GLY A 305 30.79 -55.41 10.77
CA GLY A 305 31.56 -56.62 10.50
C GLY A 305 32.91 -56.48 9.78
N SER A 306 33.58 -55.33 9.76
CA SER A 306 35.00 -55.28 9.34
C SER A 306 35.91 -54.81 10.48
N SER A 307 36.35 -55.76 11.29
CA SER A 307 37.58 -55.64 12.07
C SER A 307 38.78 -55.68 11.11
N SER A 308 39.09 -54.55 10.47
CA SER A 308 40.42 -54.33 9.89
C SER A 308 40.69 -52.83 9.86
N GLY A 309 41.80 -52.46 10.49
CA GLY A 309 42.21 -51.08 10.69
C GLY A 309 42.52 -50.34 9.39
N LEU A 310 42.66 -49.03 9.57
CA LEU A 310 43.43 -48.15 8.69
C LEU A 310 43.05 -48.19 7.20
N ASN A 311 41.95 -47.55 6.82
CA ASN A 311 41.87 -46.89 5.50
C ASN A 311 40.76 -45.83 5.43
N MET A 312 40.89 -44.74 6.20
CA MET A 312 40.14 -43.51 5.97
C MET A 312 41.03 -42.26 6.00
N ILE A 313 42.25 -42.38 5.49
CA ILE A 313 43.10 -41.23 5.14
C ILE A 313 43.42 -41.32 3.64
N CYS A 314 42.45 -41.03 2.77
CA CYS A 314 42.79 -40.77 1.36
C CYS A 314 41.86 -39.82 0.60
N VAL A 315 40.60 -39.61 1.00
CA VAL A 315 39.70 -38.75 0.19
C VAL A 315 39.84 -37.26 0.51
N SER A 316 40.14 -36.88 1.77
CA SER A 316 40.32 -35.47 2.17
C SER A 316 41.69 -34.90 1.74
N ARG A 317 42.77 -35.70 1.77
CA ARG A 317 44.09 -35.29 1.26
C ARG A 317 44.11 -35.13 -0.26
N ARG A 318 43.34 -35.92 -1.02
CA ARG A 318 43.29 -35.82 -2.51
C ARG A 318 42.55 -34.56 -2.99
N LYS A 319 41.50 -34.11 -2.28
CA LYS A 319 40.83 -32.82 -2.57
C LYS A 319 41.69 -31.61 -2.18
N ARG A 320 42.41 -31.62 -1.05
CA ARG A 320 43.35 -30.53 -0.69
C ARG A 320 44.58 -30.45 -1.62
N ARG A 321 45.10 -31.57 -2.14
CA ARG A 321 46.17 -31.57 -3.16
C ARG A 321 45.70 -31.05 -4.53
N ASN A 322 44.47 -31.38 -4.96
CA ASN A 322 43.92 -30.88 -6.23
C ASN A 322 43.52 -29.39 -6.16
N ALA A 323 43.06 -28.89 -5.02
CA ALA A 323 42.79 -27.45 -4.83
C ALA A 323 44.09 -26.60 -4.81
N ARG A 324 45.18 -27.11 -4.21
CA ARG A 324 46.50 -26.47 -4.25
C ARG A 324 47.17 -26.54 -5.64
N ARG A 325 46.97 -27.61 -6.41
CA ARG A 325 47.45 -27.68 -7.81
C ARG A 325 46.71 -26.72 -8.74
N ARG A 326 45.39 -26.54 -8.57
CA ARG A 326 44.60 -25.60 -9.41
C ARG A 326 44.92 -24.13 -9.13
N THR A 327 45.20 -23.76 -7.87
CA THR A 327 45.62 -22.39 -7.51
C THR A 327 47.05 -22.08 -7.96
N SER A 328 47.98 -23.04 -7.90
CA SER A 328 49.34 -22.85 -8.43
C SER A 328 49.44 -22.73 -9.96
N LYS A 329 48.49 -23.32 -10.70
CA LYS A 329 48.45 -23.23 -12.18
C LYS A 329 47.80 -21.92 -12.65
N ALA A 330 46.88 -21.34 -11.86
CA ALA A 330 46.29 -20.03 -12.12
C ALA A 330 47.27 -18.86 -11.86
N GLN A 331 48.14 -18.97 -10.85
CA GLN A 331 49.19 -17.96 -10.60
C GLN A 331 50.34 -17.97 -11.62
N ARG A 332 50.44 -19.01 -12.47
CA ARG A 332 51.47 -19.13 -13.52
C ARG A 332 51.02 -18.67 -14.90
N MET A 333 49.78 -18.20 -15.05
CA MET A 333 49.20 -17.74 -16.33
C MET A 333 48.75 -16.27 -16.33
N MET A 334 49.19 -15.47 -15.35
CA MET A 334 49.11 -14.01 -15.48
C MET A 334 50.28 -13.52 -16.36
N PRO A 335 50.03 -12.76 -17.43
CA PRO A 335 51.10 -12.17 -18.22
C PRO A 335 51.84 -11.15 -17.35
N LYS A 336 53.18 -11.22 -17.37
CA LYS A 336 54.02 -10.14 -16.85
C LYS A 336 54.15 -9.07 -17.94
N SER A 337 53.36 -8.02 -17.82
CA SER A 337 53.56 -6.63 -18.29
C SER A 337 52.19 -5.99 -18.52
#